data_AF-A0AAJ7CEZ9-F1
#
_entry.id   AF-A0AAJ7CEZ9-F1
#
_cell.length_a   1.000
_cell.length_b   1.000
_cell.length_c   1.000
_cell.angle_alpha   90.00
_cell.angle_beta   90.00
_cell.angle_gamma   90.00
#
_symmetry.space_group_name_H-M   'P 1'
#
loop_
_entity.id
_entity.type
_entity.pdbx_description
1 polymer ?
#
loop_
_entity_poly.entity_id
_entity_poly.type
_entity_poly.pdbx_seq_one_letter_code
_entity_poly.pdbx_strand_id
1 'polypeptide(L)'
;MTLEDPFFVVKDEVCKALNKTRGLYGRWTELQDVTVVTPTIAGLPVSREELEWTTTELRNALRSIEWDLEDLEDTICIVEKNPTKFKIDNKELTIRRNFIEQTRDEVKIMKDKMNLSRGRDRDRTARQPLLDNSPARVPVSHGTTKYSKLENEIDSPNRQFLDDTLLQQNSMMHQQDEQLDMIGESIGTLKTVSRQINSELDEQAVMLDDFGNELEVTDSKLDATMKKMAKVLHMSNGNYDNYIPAPTTSSSTVEELVSKPSSLSSLSTTLTNCFLCSGE
;
A
#
# COMPACT_ATOMS: atom_id res chain seq x y z
N MET A 1 12.49 -41.38 8.60
CA MET A 1 11.70 -40.17 8.92
C MET A 1 10.93 -39.80 7.67
N THR A 2 9.61 -39.92 7.69
CA THR A 2 8.77 -39.31 6.66
C THR A 2 8.86 -37.81 6.90
N LEU A 3 9.44 -37.08 5.95
CA LEU A 3 9.52 -35.62 5.98
C LEU A 3 8.08 -35.10 6.11
N GLU A 4 7.79 -34.33 7.15
CA GLU A 4 6.47 -33.72 7.35
C GLU A 4 6.21 -32.76 6.18
N ASP A 5 5.05 -32.89 5.55
CA ASP A 5 4.72 -32.10 4.36
C ASP A 5 4.57 -30.61 4.75
N PRO A 6 5.42 -29.72 4.22
CA PRO A 6 5.43 -28.30 4.58
C PRO A 6 4.08 -27.61 4.40
N PHE A 7 3.24 -28.11 3.49
CA PHE A 7 1.90 -27.58 3.26
C PHE A 7 1.07 -27.54 4.55
N PHE A 8 1.13 -28.58 5.39
CA PHE A 8 0.31 -28.65 6.59
C PHE A 8 0.78 -27.70 7.68
N VAL A 9 2.10 -27.46 7.78
CA VAL A 9 2.68 -26.50 8.71
C VAL A 9 2.18 -25.09 8.38
N VAL A 10 2.34 -24.68 7.12
CA VAL A 10 1.91 -23.35 6.66
C VAL A 10 0.38 -23.23 6.73
N LYS A 11 -0.36 -24.28 6.35
CA LYS A 11 -1.83 -24.30 6.52
C LYS A 11 -2.24 -24.04 7.97
N ASP A 12 -1.58 -24.66 8.94
CA ASP A 12 -1.90 -24.47 10.36
C ASP A 12 -1.53 -23.05 10.83
N GLU A 13 -0.46 -22.47 10.31
CA GLU A 13 -0.09 -21.07 10.55
C GLU A 13 -1.13 -20.10 9.97
N VAL A 14 -1.54 -20.32 8.71
CA VAL A 14 -2.62 -19.57 8.06
C VAL A 14 -3.92 -19.69 8.85
N CYS A 15 -4.26 -20.87 9.37
CA CYS A 15 -5.46 -21.05 10.20
C CYS A 15 -5.39 -20.25 11.51
N LYS A 16 -4.23 -20.22 12.17
CA LYS A 16 -4.00 -19.42 13.38
C LYS A 16 -4.10 -17.92 13.07
N ALA A 17 -3.45 -17.48 11.99
CA ALA A 17 -3.49 -16.09 11.53
C ALA A 17 -4.93 -15.68 11.19
N LEU A 18 -5.67 -16.51 10.45
CA LEU A 18 -7.07 -16.26 10.11
C LEU A 18 -7.95 -16.17 11.36
N ASN A 19 -7.76 -17.04 12.35
CA ASN A 19 -8.51 -16.98 13.60
C ASN A 19 -8.25 -15.68 14.39
N LYS A 20 -6.98 -15.23 14.44
CA LYS A 20 -6.62 -13.93 15.02
C LYS A 20 -7.30 -12.79 14.24
N THR A 21 -7.25 -12.85 12.92
CA THR A 21 -7.86 -11.87 12.01
C THR A 21 -9.37 -11.80 12.17
N ARG A 22 -10.07 -12.93 12.37
CA ARG A 22 -11.51 -12.94 12.69
C ARG A 22 -11.83 -12.19 13.98
N GLY A 23 -11.00 -12.36 15.02
CA GLY A 23 -11.12 -11.60 16.27
C GLY A 23 -10.94 -10.10 16.06
N LEU A 24 -9.89 -9.71 15.33
CA LEU A 24 -9.64 -8.31 14.95
C LEU A 24 -10.79 -7.73 14.12
N TYR A 25 -11.30 -8.49 13.17
CA TYR A 25 -12.44 -8.11 12.32
C TYR A 25 -13.73 -7.91 13.13
N GLY A 26 -13.99 -8.77 14.11
CA GLY A 26 -15.10 -8.61 15.06
C GLY A 26 -14.98 -7.31 15.84
N ARG A 27 -13.82 -7.06 16.46
CA ARG A 27 -13.54 -5.82 17.21
C ARG A 27 -13.66 -4.57 16.33
N TRP A 28 -13.12 -4.63 15.11
CA TRP A 28 -13.23 -3.54 14.13
C TRP A 28 -14.69 -3.23 13.78
N THR A 29 -15.52 -4.26 13.62
CA THR A 29 -16.95 -4.10 13.32
C THR A 29 -17.69 -3.42 14.49
N GLU A 30 -17.39 -3.81 15.74
CA GLU A 30 -17.96 -3.18 16.94
C GLU A 30 -17.58 -1.70 17.06
N LEU A 31 -16.30 -1.38 16.88
CA LEU A 31 -15.80 0.01 16.95
C LEU A 31 -16.46 0.91 15.90
N GLN A 32 -16.76 0.34 14.75
CA GLN A 32 -17.45 1.05 13.68
C GLN A 32 -18.92 1.32 14.01
N ASP A 33 -19.63 0.37 14.61
CA ASP A 33 -21.02 0.54 15.01
C ASP A 33 -21.16 1.59 16.12
N VAL A 34 -20.26 1.57 17.10
CA VAL A 34 -20.20 2.60 18.17
C VAL A 34 -20.00 4.01 17.61
N THR A 35 -19.15 4.15 16.58
CA THR A 35 -18.90 5.42 15.88
C THR A 35 -20.13 5.90 15.09
N VAL A 36 -20.91 4.97 14.53
CA VAL A 36 -22.14 5.29 13.77
C VAL A 36 -23.30 5.67 14.70
N VAL A 37 -23.46 4.99 15.84
CA VAL A 37 -24.60 5.15 16.76
C VAL A 37 -24.47 6.35 17.69
N THR A 38 -23.25 6.87 17.92
CA THR A 38 -23.00 7.97 18.87
C THR A 38 -22.36 9.20 18.20
N PRO A 39 -23.06 9.93 17.30
CA PRO A 39 -22.39 10.97 16.50
C PRO A 39 -22.08 12.27 17.26
N THR A 40 -22.59 12.48 18.48
CA THR A 40 -22.73 13.87 18.96
C THR A 40 -22.50 14.19 20.45
N ILE A 41 -22.06 13.29 21.32
CA ILE A 41 -21.89 13.66 22.76
C ILE A 41 -20.56 13.22 23.40
N ALA A 42 -19.85 12.23 22.85
CA ALA A 42 -18.65 11.71 23.50
C ALA A 42 -17.55 11.46 22.49
N GLY A 43 -16.93 12.54 22.00
CA GLY A 43 -15.66 12.48 21.28
C GLY A 43 -14.52 12.03 22.19
N LEU A 44 -14.51 10.76 22.60
CA LEU A 44 -13.34 10.17 23.24
C LEU A 44 -12.31 9.86 22.15
N PRO A 45 -11.16 10.56 22.12
CA PRO A 45 -10.10 10.30 21.13
C PRO A 45 -9.60 8.85 21.14
N VAL A 46 -9.75 8.16 22.27
CA VAL A 46 -9.35 6.76 22.47
C VAL A 46 -10.05 5.80 21.49
N SER A 47 -11.35 5.95 21.22
CA SER A 47 -12.08 5.04 20.33
C SER A 47 -11.72 5.25 18.85
N ARG A 48 -11.31 6.46 18.48
CA ARG A 48 -10.86 6.78 17.12
C ARG A 48 -9.45 6.23 16.86
N GLU A 49 -8.52 6.47 17.78
CA GLU A 49 -7.17 5.92 17.71
C GLU A 49 -7.21 4.38 17.69
N GLU A 50 -8.05 3.76 18.52
CA GLU A 50 -8.25 2.31 18.53
C GLU A 50 -8.84 1.80 17.20
N LEU A 51 -9.80 2.52 16.60
CA LEU A 51 -10.36 2.18 15.30
C LEU A 51 -9.31 2.27 14.19
N GLU A 52 -8.49 3.31 14.18
CA GLU A 52 -7.41 3.51 13.19
C GLU A 52 -6.33 2.43 13.31
N TRP A 53 -5.92 2.11 14.55
CA TRP A 53 -4.99 1.01 14.82
C TRP A 53 -5.56 -0.33 14.37
N THR A 54 -6.79 -0.65 14.80
CA THR A 54 -7.44 -1.93 14.45
C THR A 54 -7.64 -2.06 12.94
N THR A 55 -7.98 -0.97 12.25
CA THR A 55 -8.11 -0.95 10.79
C THR A 55 -6.79 -1.24 10.09
N THR A 56 -5.69 -0.68 10.59
CA THR A 56 -4.36 -0.86 10.02
C THR A 56 -3.84 -2.28 10.26
N GLU A 57 -3.94 -2.76 11.49
CA GLU A 57 -3.55 -4.13 11.87
C GLU A 57 -4.34 -5.17 11.07
N LEU A 58 -5.65 -4.98 10.92
CA LEU A 58 -6.49 -5.86 10.13
C LEU A 58 -6.08 -5.88 8.64
N ARG A 59 -5.77 -4.73 8.04
CA ARG A 59 -5.27 -4.67 6.65
C ARG A 59 -3.95 -5.41 6.49
N ASN A 60 -3.05 -5.28 7.46
CA ASN A 60 -1.75 -5.95 7.42
C ASN A 60 -1.91 -7.46 7.59
N ALA A 61 -2.73 -7.89 8.54
CA ALA A 61 -3.02 -9.31 8.76
C ALA A 61 -3.68 -9.96 7.53
N LEU A 62 -4.66 -9.29 6.91
CA LEU A 62 -5.30 -9.78 5.68
C LEU A 62 -4.30 -9.90 4.53
N ARG A 63 -3.40 -8.92 4.36
CA ARG A 63 -2.35 -8.96 3.32
C ARG A 63 -1.36 -10.10 3.56
N SER A 64 -0.92 -10.30 4.80
CA SER A 64 -0.02 -11.40 5.15
C SER A 64 -0.63 -12.75 4.79
N ILE A 65 -1.91 -12.95 5.12
CA ILE A 65 -2.63 -14.18 4.75
C ILE A 65 -2.73 -14.33 3.22
N GLU A 66 -2.95 -13.24 2.47
CA GLU A 66 -2.98 -13.31 1.00
C GLU A 66 -1.65 -13.79 0.41
N TRP A 67 -0.52 -13.32 0.94
CA TRP A 67 0.81 -13.80 0.54
C TRP A 67 1.02 -15.27 0.89
N ASP A 68 0.69 -15.70 2.11
CA ASP A 68 0.80 -17.11 2.51
C ASP A 68 -0.04 -18.02 1.59
N LEU A 69 -1.22 -17.56 1.17
CA LEU A 69 -2.09 -18.30 0.25
C LEU A 69 -1.54 -18.35 -1.19
N GLU A 70 -0.86 -17.31 -1.66
CA GLU A 70 -0.17 -17.28 -2.95
C GLU A 70 0.97 -18.29 -2.97
N ASP A 71 1.80 -18.32 -1.93
CA ASP A 71 2.88 -19.30 -1.76
C ASP A 71 2.33 -20.74 -1.72
N LEU A 72 1.24 -20.96 -0.99
CA LEU A 72 0.58 -22.27 -0.96
C LEU A 72 0.03 -22.68 -2.34
N GLU A 73 -0.52 -21.76 -3.12
CA GLU A 73 -1.00 -22.03 -4.48
C GLU A 73 0.15 -22.39 -5.43
N ASP A 74 1.28 -21.70 -5.33
CA ASP A 74 2.50 -22.03 -6.07
C ASP A 74 3.03 -23.42 -5.72
N THR A 75 3.00 -23.80 -4.43
CA THR A 75 3.42 -25.14 -4.02
C THR A 75 2.54 -26.24 -4.62
N ILE A 76 1.21 -26.00 -4.70
CA ILE A 76 0.27 -26.91 -5.36
C ILE A 76 0.60 -27.03 -6.84
N CYS A 77 0.88 -25.92 -7.52
CA CYS A 77 1.27 -25.90 -8.93
C CYS A 77 2.54 -26.72 -9.19
N ILE A 78 3.54 -26.63 -8.30
CA ILE A 78 4.79 -27.39 -8.39
C ILE A 78 4.54 -28.90 -8.22
N VAL A 79 3.70 -29.28 -7.25
CA VAL A 79 3.33 -30.69 -7.00
C VAL A 79 2.61 -31.29 -8.21
N GLU A 80 1.68 -30.54 -8.80
CA GLU A 80 0.91 -30.95 -9.98
C GLU A 80 1.76 -31.20 -11.21
N LYS A 81 2.78 -30.35 -11.42
CA LYS A 81 3.73 -30.51 -12.52
C LYS A 81 4.65 -31.72 -12.35
N ASN A 82 4.81 -32.25 -11.13
CA ASN A 82 5.79 -33.30 -10.81
C ASN A 82 5.20 -34.45 -9.98
N PRO A 83 4.15 -35.15 -10.45
CA PRO A 83 3.42 -36.14 -9.65
C PRO A 83 4.28 -37.34 -9.23
N THR A 84 5.26 -37.73 -10.04
CA THR A 84 6.17 -38.86 -9.75
C THR A 84 7.12 -38.57 -8.58
N LYS A 85 7.45 -37.31 -8.34
CA LYS A 85 8.37 -36.86 -7.28
C LYS A 85 7.66 -36.74 -5.93
N PHE A 86 6.45 -36.20 -5.91
CA PHE A 86 5.75 -35.83 -4.68
C PHE A 86 4.72 -36.86 -4.21
N LYS A 87 4.26 -37.78 -5.07
CA LYS A 87 3.32 -38.87 -4.73
C LYS A 87 2.07 -38.40 -3.96
N ILE A 88 1.55 -37.22 -4.29
CA ILE A 88 0.32 -36.66 -3.73
C ILE A 88 -0.87 -37.09 -4.59
N ASP A 89 -1.96 -37.52 -3.95
CA ASP A 89 -3.19 -37.95 -4.65
C ASP A 89 -4.01 -36.74 -5.17
N ASN A 90 -4.76 -36.93 -6.25
CA ASN A 90 -5.64 -35.88 -6.80
C ASN A 90 -6.72 -35.44 -5.81
N LYS A 91 -7.16 -36.35 -4.93
CA LYS A 91 -8.10 -36.03 -3.85
C LYS A 91 -7.49 -35.05 -2.87
N GLU A 92 -6.23 -35.28 -2.49
CA GLU A 92 -5.49 -34.41 -1.58
C GLU A 92 -5.26 -33.03 -2.22
N LEU A 93 -4.84 -32.96 -3.48
CA LEU A 93 -4.72 -31.69 -4.21
C LEU A 93 -6.03 -30.91 -4.24
N THR A 94 -7.16 -31.60 -4.42
CA THR A 94 -8.49 -30.97 -4.36
C THR A 94 -8.78 -30.37 -2.99
N ILE A 95 -8.44 -31.07 -1.91
CA ILE A 95 -8.60 -30.57 -0.53
C ILE A 95 -7.74 -29.32 -0.31
N ARG A 96 -6.49 -29.32 -0.78
CA ARG A 96 -5.58 -28.17 -0.66
C ARG A 96 -6.10 -26.95 -1.39
N ARG A 97 -6.54 -27.11 -2.65
CA ARG A 97 -7.14 -26.00 -3.42
C ARG A 97 -8.39 -25.45 -2.74
N ASN A 98 -9.28 -26.33 -2.27
CA ASN A 98 -10.49 -25.92 -1.60
C ASN A 98 -10.22 -25.12 -0.30
N PHE A 99 -9.17 -25.49 0.45
CA PHE A 99 -8.74 -24.71 1.62
C PHE A 99 -8.29 -23.29 1.22
N ILE A 100 -7.48 -23.17 0.17
CA ILE A 100 -7.00 -21.86 -0.33
C ILE A 100 -8.18 -21.01 -0.80
N GLU A 101 -9.08 -21.58 -1.61
CA GLU A 101 -10.27 -20.87 -2.12
C GLU A 101 -11.17 -20.37 -0.99
N GLN A 102 -11.53 -21.24 -0.03
CA GLN A 102 -12.37 -20.83 1.12
C GLN A 102 -11.73 -19.72 1.94
N THR A 103 -10.42 -19.80 2.18
CA THR A 103 -9.71 -18.78 2.96
C THR A 103 -9.64 -17.45 2.20
N ARG A 104 -9.38 -17.51 0.89
CA ARG A 104 -9.34 -16.36 -0.02
C ARG A 104 -10.69 -15.65 -0.07
N ASP A 105 -11.79 -16.40 -0.16
CA ASP A 105 -13.15 -15.85 -0.15
C ASP A 105 -13.45 -15.14 1.17
N GLU A 106 -13.05 -15.71 2.30
CA GLU A 106 -13.28 -15.09 3.60
C GLU A 106 -12.48 -13.78 3.76
N VAL A 107 -11.20 -13.79 3.38
CA VAL A 107 -10.34 -12.60 3.35
C VAL A 107 -10.95 -11.52 2.45
N LYS A 108 -11.44 -11.90 1.26
CA LYS A 108 -12.11 -11.00 0.33
C LYS A 108 -13.36 -10.37 0.93
N ILE A 109 -14.22 -11.17 1.58
CA ILE A 109 -15.42 -10.66 2.26
C ILE A 109 -15.06 -9.61 3.32
N MET A 110 -14.02 -9.86 4.12
CA MET A 110 -13.54 -8.90 5.12
C MET A 110 -13.05 -7.60 4.46
N LYS A 111 -12.23 -7.71 3.41
CA LYS A 111 -11.71 -6.54 2.65
C LYS A 111 -12.83 -5.72 2.01
N ASP A 112 -13.80 -6.36 1.39
CA ASP A 112 -14.93 -5.69 0.73
C ASP A 112 -15.76 -4.90 1.73
N LYS A 113 -16.05 -5.47 2.90
CA LYS A 113 -16.75 -4.77 3.99
C LYS A 113 -15.95 -3.57 4.51
N MET A 114 -14.63 -3.71 4.65
CA MET A 114 -13.75 -2.59 5.03
C MET A 114 -13.74 -1.45 4.00
N ASN A 115 -13.84 -1.77 2.72
CA ASN A 115 -13.89 -0.77 1.66
C ASN A 115 -15.25 -0.05 1.59
N LEU A 116 -16.36 -0.77 1.77
CA LEU A 116 -17.71 -0.19 1.81
C LEU A 116 -17.88 0.80 2.98
N SER A 117 -17.32 0.47 4.14
CA SER A 117 -17.34 1.34 5.31
C SER A 117 -16.69 2.70 5.04
N ARG A 118 -15.51 2.71 4.40
CA ARG A 118 -14.79 3.93 4.00
C ARG A 118 -15.59 4.81 3.03
N GLY A 119 -16.44 4.19 2.21
CA GLY A 119 -17.35 4.90 1.29
C GLY A 119 -18.50 5.62 2.01
N ARG A 120 -19.04 5.05 3.09
CA ARG A 120 -20.13 5.67 3.86
C ARG A 120 -19.68 6.93 4.63
N ASP A 121 -18.45 6.94 5.16
CA ASP A 121 -17.91 8.15 5.81
C ASP A 121 -17.72 9.31 4.83
N ARG A 122 -17.30 9.00 3.58
CA ARG A 122 -17.15 10.00 2.51
C ARG A 122 -18.49 10.51 1.99
N ASP A 123 -19.49 9.64 1.88
CA ASP A 123 -20.84 10.04 1.45
C ASP A 123 -21.59 10.80 2.56
N ARG A 124 -21.31 10.52 3.84
CA ARG A 124 -21.88 11.24 4.98
C ARG A 124 -21.34 12.67 5.10
N THR A 125 -20.07 12.89 4.80
CA THR A 125 -19.49 14.25 4.71
C THR A 125 -19.93 14.98 3.43
N ALA A 126 -20.20 14.27 2.33
CA ALA A 126 -20.73 14.87 1.10
C ALA A 126 -22.25 15.16 1.13
N ARG A 127 -23.02 14.50 2.01
CA ARG A 127 -24.48 14.65 2.15
C ARG A 127 -24.93 15.42 3.40
N GLN A 128 -24.09 16.24 4.03
CA GLN A 128 -24.66 17.28 4.90
C GLN A 128 -25.51 18.21 4.02
N PRO A 129 -26.85 18.23 4.17
CA PRO A 129 -27.69 19.04 3.32
C PRO A 129 -27.51 20.49 3.74
N LEU A 130 -26.78 21.27 2.94
CA LEU A 130 -26.99 22.72 2.89
C LEU A 130 -28.45 22.91 2.50
N LEU A 131 -29.25 23.40 3.45
CA LEU A 131 -30.69 23.58 3.32
C LEU A 131 -30.96 24.51 2.13
N ASP A 132 -31.48 23.92 1.04
CA ASP A 132 -32.00 24.61 -0.13
C ASP A 132 -33.31 25.33 0.24
N ASN A 133 -33.19 26.56 0.76
CA ASN A 133 -34.30 27.49 0.83
C ASN A 133 -34.34 28.33 -0.46
N SER A 134 -34.64 27.70 -1.58
CA SER A 134 -35.10 28.41 -2.79
C SER A 134 -36.58 28.77 -2.62
N PRO A 135 -36.97 30.06 -2.53
CA PRO A 135 -38.39 30.40 -2.52
C PRO A 135 -38.98 30.15 -3.91
N ALA A 136 -40.03 29.33 -3.93
CA ALA A 136 -40.85 29.08 -5.10
C ALA A 136 -41.29 30.40 -5.76
N ARG A 137 -40.91 30.58 -7.03
CA ARG A 137 -41.32 31.69 -7.87
C ARG A 137 -42.82 31.60 -8.16
N VAL A 138 -43.63 32.37 -7.43
CA VAL A 138 -45.03 32.67 -7.79
C VAL A 138 -45.04 33.72 -8.92
N PRO A 139 -45.81 33.55 -10.01
CA PRO A 139 -45.99 34.60 -10.99
C PRO A 139 -47.08 35.55 -10.52
N VAL A 140 -46.71 36.74 -10.04
CA VAL A 140 -47.66 37.83 -9.77
C VAL A 140 -47.73 38.74 -10.99
N SER A 141 -48.89 38.71 -11.64
CA SER A 141 -49.37 39.74 -12.56
C SER A 141 -49.71 40.99 -11.76
N HIS A 142 -49.23 42.18 -12.14
CA HIS A 142 -49.97 43.43 -11.90
C HIS A 142 -49.50 44.56 -12.84
N GLY A 143 -50.50 45.22 -13.45
CA GLY A 143 -50.34 46.37 -14.32
C GLY A 143 -50.14 47.70 -13.59
N THR A 144 -49.73 48.68 -14.40
CA THR A 144 -49.89 50.14 -14.30
C THR A 144 -50.27 50.74 -12.95
N THR A 145 -49.38 51.56 -12.37
CA THR A 145 -49.68 52.93 -11.91
C THR A 145 -48.41 53.69 -11.54
N LYS A 146 -48.51 55.02 -11.58
CA LYS A 146 -47.43 56.00 -11.72
C LYS A 146 -47.08 56.64 -10.36
N TYR A 147 -45.80 56.98 -10.19
CA TYR A 147 -45.17 57.90 -9.23
C TYR A 147 -45.39 57.68 -7.72
N SER A 148 -44.33 57.23 -7.03
CA SER A 148 -44.01 57.68 -5.66
C SER A 148 -42.49 57.61 -5.41
N LYS A 149 -41.91 58.80 -5.18
CA LYS A 149 -40.69 59.17 -4.43
C LYS A 149 -39.49 58.20 -4.37
N LEU A 150 -38.33 58.73 -4.75
CA LEU A 150 -37.01 58.25 -4.35
C LEU A 150 -36.90 58.22 -2.82
N GLU A 151 -36.83 57.04 -2.22
CA GLU A 151 -36.29 56.86 -0.86
C GLU A 151 -35.71 55.45 -0.73
N ASN A 152 -34.47 55.38 -0.24
CA ASN A 152 -33.59 54.22 0.01
C ASN A 152 -32.69 53.74 -1.14
N GLU A 153 -31.68 54.55 -1.44
CA GLU A 153 -30.36 54.12 -1.91
C GLU A 153 -29.55 53.40 -0.80
N ILE A 154 -30.22 52.57 0.02
CA ILE A 154 -29.61 51.80 1.13
C ILE A 154 -29.56 50.30 0.81
N ASP A 155 -30.38 49.83 -0.12
CA ASP A 155 -30.44 48.41 -0.48
C ASP A 155 -30.00 48.19 -1.93
N SER A 156 -28.76 48.61 -2.23
CA SER A 156 -28.16 48.30 -3.52
C SER A 156 -27.85 46.80 -3.55
N PRO A 157 -28.43 46.02 -4.49
CA PRO A 157 -28.10 44.60 -4.65
C PRO A 157 -26.59 44.35 -4.83
N ASN A 158 -25.85 45.39 -5.23
CA ASN A 158 -24.42 45.38 -5.39
C ASN A 158 -23.64 45.28 -4.05
N ARG A 159 -24.15 45.79 -2.92
CA ARG A 159 -23.49 45.63 -1.61
C ARG A 159 -23.71 44.25 -1.00
N GLN A 160 -24.94 43.74 -1.06
CA GLN A 160 -25.23 42.37 -0.59
C GLN A 160 -24.42 41.36 -1.39
N PHE A 161 -24.32 41.56 -2.72
CA PHE A 161 -23.46 40.75 -3.58
C PHE A 161 -21.97 40.86 -3.22
N LEU A 162 -21.47 42.05 -2.86
CA LEU A 162 -20.08 42.23 -2.44
C LEU A 162 -19.78 41.55 -1.10
N ASP A 163 -20.67 41.68 -0.11
CA ASP A 163 -20.53 41.02 1.19
C ASP A 163 -20.62 39.49 1.06
N ASP A 164 -21.56 38.98 0.26
CA ASP A 164 -21.68 37.55 -0.03
C ASP A 164 -20.44 37.01 -0.77
N THR A 165 -19.90 37.79 -1.72
CA THR A 165 -18.66 37.43 -2.43
C THR A 165 -17.46 37.41 -1.49
N LEU A 166 -17.38 38.35 -0.55
CA LEU A 166 -16.29 38.42 0.43
C LEU A 166 -16.36 37.25 1.42
N LEU A 167 -17.56 36.91 1.89
CA LEU A 167 -17.80 35.75 2.75
C LEU A 167 -17.47 34.44 2.03
N GLN A 168 -17.83 34.33 0.75
CA GLN A 168 -17.48 33.18 -0.08
C GLN A 168 -15.97 33.06 -0.28
N GLN A 169 -15.26 34.16 -0.54
CA GLN A 169 -13.80 34.15 -0.63
C GLN A 169 -13.14 33.77 0.71
N ASN A 170 -13.64 34.28 1.83
CA ASN A 170 -13.09 33.95 3.15
C ASN A 170 -13.30 32.47 3.50
N SER A 171 -14.45 31.91 3.13
CA SER A 171 -14.72 30.47 3.26
C SER A 171 -13.79 29.64 2.37
N MET A 172 -13.56 30.09 1.13
CA MET A 172 -12.63 29.43 0.20
C MET A 172 -11.19 29.45 0.71
N MET A 173 -10.74 30.57 1.30
CA MET A 173 -9.40 30.69 1.88
C MET A 173 -9.23 29.75 3.09
N HIS A 174 -10.23 29.67 3.97
CA HIS A 174 -10.20 28.71 5.09
C HIS A 174 -10.20 27.25 4.62
N GLN A 175 -10.96 26.91 3.58
CA GLN A 175 -10.92 25.57 3.00
C GLN A 175 -9.55 25.23 2.39
N GLN A 176 -8.88 26.21 1.80
CA GLN A 176 -7.52 26.04 1.27
C GLN A 176 -6.49 25.87 2.40
N ASP A 177 -6.61 26.60 3.50
CA ASP A 177 -5.74 26.43 4.66
C ASP A 177 -5.87 25.04 5.30
N GLU A 178 -7.10 24.51 5.45
CA GLU A 178 -7.28 23.11 5.91
C GLU A 178 -6.67 22.09 4.94
N GLN A 179 -6.70 22.36 3.64
CA GLN A 179 -6.01 21.52 2.65
C GLN A 179 -4.50 21.59 2.78
N LEU A 180 -3.93 22.77 3.07
CA LEU A 180 -2.49 22.93 3.30
C LEU A 180 -2.04 22.21 4.58
N ASP A 181 -2.86 22.20 5.64
CA ASP A 181 -2.56 21.43 6.86
C ASP A 181 -2.56 19.92 6.61
N MET A 182 -3.54 19.39 5.85
CA MET A 182 -3.56 17.99 5.43
C MET A 182 -2.35 17.61 4.55
N ILE A 183 -1.92 18.53 3.68
CA ILE A 183 -0.70 18.36 2.88
C ILE A 183 0.54 18.40 3.79
N GLY A 184 0.55 19.24 4.82
CA GLY A 184 1.60 19.29 5.84
C GLY A 184 1.77 17.98 6.59
N GLU A 185 0.66 17.34 6.98
CA GLU A 185 0.67 16.00 7.59
C GLU A 185 1.18 14.93 6.61
N SER A 186 0.77 15.01 5.34
CA SER A 186 1.24 14.12 4.27
C SER A 186 2.75 14.27 4.01
N ILE A 187 3.30 15.49 4.13
CA ILE A 187 4.75 15.75 4.05
C ILE A 187 5.45 15.18 5.28
N GLY A 188 4.85 15.25 6.47
CA GLY A 188 5.37 14.65 7.70
C GLY A 188 5.48 13.12 7.63
N THR A 189 4.45 12.46 7.07
CA THR A 189 4.47 11.02 6.81
C THR A 189 5.50 10.65 5.74
N LEU A 190 5.56 11.39 4.63
CA LEU A 190 6.57 11.18 3.58
C LEU A 190 8.01 11.32 4.11
N LYS A 191 8.27 12.29 5.01
CA LYS A 191 9.56 12.45 5.68
C LYS A 191 9.92 11.26 6.56
N THR A 192 8.94 10.67 7.25
CA THR A 192 9.13 9.47 8.06
C THR A 192 9.45 8.26 7.18
N VAL A 193 8.69 8.06 6.10
CA VAL A 193 8.93 7.00 5.12
C VAL A 193 10.30 7.16 4.45
N SER A 194 10.68 8.38 4.06
CA SER A 194 11.98 8.69 3.48
C SER A 194 13.14 8.35 4.43
N ARG A 195 12.99 8.63 5.73
CA ARG A 195 13.99 8.22 6.74
C ARG A 195 14.09 6.71 6.88
N GLN A 196 12.95 6.01 6.87
CA GLN A 196 12.94 4.55 6.93
C GLN A 196 13.60 3.93 5.69
N ILE A 197 13.31 4.46 4.49
CA ILE A 197 13.98 4.04 3.26
C ILE A 197 15.49 4.28 3.34
N ASN A 198 15.93 5.41 3.88
CA ASN A 198 17.36 5.68 4.03
C ASN A 198 18.05 4.71 5.00
N SER A 199 17.41 4.40 6.13
CA SER A 199 17.91 3.38 7.07
C SER A 199 18.00 2.00 6.42
N GLU A 200 16.98 1.60 5.67
CA GLU A 200 16.95 0.32 4.96
C GLU A 200 18.02 0.25 3.86
N LEU A 201 18.27 1.36 3.14
CA LEU A 201 19.36 1.43 2.15
C LEU A 201 20.74 1.33 2.82
N ASP A 202 20.92 1.95 3.98
CA ASP A 202 22.17 1.85 4.74
C ASP A 202 22.37 0.41 5.27
N GLU A 203 21.31 -0.26 5.74
CA GLU A 203 21.34 -1.67 6.13
C GLU A 203 21.64 -2.60 4.94
N GLN A 204 21.03 -2.35 3.78
CA GLN A 204 21.32 -3.08 2.55
C GLN A 204 22.75 -2.86 2.05
N ALA A 205 23.34 -1.67 2.23
CA ALA A 205 24.74 -1.43 1.90
C ALA A 205 25.68 -2.28 2.76
N VAL A 206 25.37 -2.47 4.04
CA VAL A 206 26.11 -3.38 4.93
C VAL A 206 25.91 -4.83 4.52
N MET A 207 24.68 -5.26 4.22
CA MET A 207 24.40 -6.63 3.75
C MET A 207 25.09 -6.95 2.42
N LEU A 208 25.25 -5.97 1.53
CA LEU A 208 25.98 -6.14 0.27
C LEU A 208 27.50 -6.27 0.48
N ASP A 209 28.06 -5.55 1.45
CA ASP A 209 29.47 -5.72 1.84
C ASP A 209 29.72 -7.12 2.42
N ASP A 210 28.84 -7.59 3.30
CA ASP A 210 28.87 -8.95 3.85
C ASP A 210 28.73 -10.02 2.76
N PHE A 211 27.83 -9.81 1.79
CA PHE A 211 27.71 -10.69 0.62
C PHE A 211 28.97 -10.69 -0.25
N GLY A 212 29.60 -9.53 -0.44
CA GLY A 212 30.89 -9.42 -1.11
C GLY A 212 31.99 -10.21 -0.40
N ASN A 213 32.05 -10.12 0.92
CA ASN A 213 32.98 -10.89 1.76
C ASN A 213 32.72 -12.40 1.66
N GLU A 214 31.46 -12.83 1.68
CA GLU A 214 31.10 -14.25 1.50
C GLU A 214 31.42 -14.77 0.10
N LEU A 215 31.27 -13.93 -0.93
CA LEU A 215 31.67 -14.24 -2.30
C LEU A 215 33.19 -14.43 -2.40
N GLU A 216 34.00 -13.55 -1.80
CA GLU A 216 35.47 -13.68 -1.79
C GLU A 216 35.93 -14.97 -1.06
N VAL A 217 35.28 -15.31 0.06
CA VAL A 217 35.52 -16.58 0.76
C VAL A 217 35.13 -17.78 -0.10
N THR A 218 34.02 -17.68 -0.83
CA THR A 218 33.55 -18.72 -1.75
C THR A 218 34.49 -18.89 -2.93
N ASP A 219 35.01 -17.79 -3.49
CA ASP A 219 36.01 -17.80 -4.56
C ASP A 219 37.32 -18.46 -4.11
N SER A 220 37.81 -18.09 -2.92
CA SER A 220 38.99 -18.70 -2.31
C SER A 220 38.81 -20.21 -2.08
N LYS A 221 37.62 -20.65 -1.65
CA LYS A 221 37.28 -22.07 -1.50
C LYS A 221 37.20 -22.77 -2.86
N LEU A 222 36.61 -22.14 -3.86
CA LEU A 222 36.50 -22.67 -5.21
C LEU A 222 37.89 -22.87 -5.82
N ASP A 223 38.76 -21.87 -5.75
CA ASP A 223 40.15 -21.94 -6.21
C ASP A 223 40.93 -23.05 -5.47
N ALA A 224 40.80 -23.15 -4.15
CA ALA A 224 41.41 -24.25 -3.39
C ALA A 224 40.88 -25.62 -3.81
N THR A 225 39.59 -25.72 -4.13
CA THR A 225 38.97 -26.96 -4.62
C THR A 225 39.47 -27.30 -6.02
N MET A 226 39.60 -26.31 -6.89
CA MET A 226 40.12 -26.47 -8.24
C MET A 226 41.59 -26.88 -8.25
N LYS A 227 42.42 -26.28 -7.39
CA LYS A 227 43.82 -26.70 -7.15
C LYS A 227 43.91 -28.15 -6.67
N LYS A 228 43.03 -28.56 -5.75
CA LYS A 228 42.94 -29.96 -5.30
C LYS A 228 42.50 -30.89 -6.44
N MET A 229 41.54 -30.48 -7.25
CA MET A 229 41.05 -31.24 -8.41
C MET A 229 42.17 -31.46 -9.44
N ALA A 230 42.94 -30.40 -9.76
CA ALA A 230 44.10 -30.49 -10.63
C ALA A 230 45.19 -31.43 -10.09
N LYS A 231 45.43 -31.42 -8.77
CA LYS A 231 46.37 -32.33 -8.11
C LYS A 231 45.92 -33.80 -8.16
N VAL A 232 44.63 -34.07 -7.93
CA VAL A 232 44.05 -35.43 -8.02
C VAL A 232 44.04 -35.95 -9.46
N LEU A 233 43.79 -35.07 -10.43
CA LEU A 233 43.85 -35.39 -11.86
C LEU A 233 45.28 -35.62 -12.38
N HIS A 234 46.30 -35.59 -11.50
CA HIS A 234 47.70 -35.69 -11.89
C HIS A 234 48.04 -34.75 -13.06
N MET A 235 47.53 -33.51 -13.03
CA MET A 235 48.03 -32.44 -13.87
C MET A 235 49.47 -32.14 -13.42
N SER A 236 50.37 -32.98 -13.93
CA SER A 236 51.77 -33.09 -13.56
C SER A 236 52.48 -31.77 -13.79
N ASN A 237 52.82 -31.08 -12.69
CA ASN A 237 54.09 -30.41 -12.42
C ASN A 237 54.80 -29.57 -13.51
N GLY A 238 54.11 -29.10 -14.54
CA GLY A 238 54.78 -28.47 -15.68
C GLY A 238 54.05 -27.34 -16.41
N ASN A 239 52.89 -26.86 -15.95
CA ASN A 239 52.28 -25.70 -16.63
C ASN A 239 51.22 -24.94 -15.81
N TYR A 240 51.48 -24.62 -14.53
CA TYR A 240 50.62 -23.70 -13.77
C TYR A 240 50.68 -22.26 -14.31
N ASP A 241 51.73 -21.90 -15.07
CA ASP A 241 51.88 -20.58 -15.69
C ASP A 241 50.91 -20.34 -16.86
N ASN A 242 50.23 -21.39 -17.35
CA ASN A 242 49.25 -21.32 -18.44
C ASN A 242 47.81 -21.59 -17.98
N TYR A 243 47.58 -21.73 -16.66
CA TYR A 243 46.22 -21.66 -16.14
C TYR A 243 45.75 -20.21 -16.25
N ILE A 244 45.03 -19.91 -17.34
CA ILE A 244 44.25 -18.68 -17.45
C ILE A 244 43.02 -18.92 -16.59
N PRO A 245 42.87 -18.23 -15.44
CA PRO A 245 41.61 -18.26 -14.69
C PRO A 245 40.49 -17.93 -15.66
N ALA A 246 39.33 -18.60 -15.53
CA ALA A 246 38.14 -18.21 -16.28
C ALA A 246 38.03 -16.68 -16.22
N PRO A 247 37.84 -15.98 -17.35
CA PRO A 247 37.94 -14.53 -17.38
C PRO A 247 37.06 -13.99 -16.28
N THR A 248 37.71 -13.41 -15.27
CA THR A 248 37.06 -12.62 -14.25
C THR A 248 36.46 -11.46 -15.01
N THR A 249 35.19 -11.54 -15.39
CA THR A 249 34.44 -10.35 -15.75
C THR A 249 34.15 -9.61 -14.45
N SER A 250 35.21 -9.05 -13.85
CA SER A 250 35.19 -7.88 -12.97
C SER A 250 35.33 -6.61 -13.81
N SER A 251 34.91 -6.66 -15.08
CA SER A 251 34.70 -5.50 -15.93
C SER A 251 33.39 -5.66 -16.68
N SER A 252 32.28 -5.79 -15.96
CA SER A 252 31.13 -4.99 -16.35
C SER A 252 31.42 -3.59 -15.81
N THR A 253 32.02 -2.75 -16.65
CA THR A 253 31.76 -1.32 -16.54
C THR A 253 30.25 -1.17 -16.37
N VAL A 254 29.85 -0.43 -15.34
CA VAL A 254 28.45 -0.14 -15.00
C VAL A 254 27.74 0.64 -16.14
N GLU A 255 28.39 0.84 -17.28
CA GLU A 255 27.91 1.61 -18.43
C GLU A 255 26.99 0.82 -19.37
N GLU A 256 26.94 -0.52 -19.35
CA GLU A 256 26.10 -1.28 -20.31
C GLU A 256 24.84 -1.92 -19.69
N LEU A 257 24.61 -1.72 -18.39
CA LEU A 257 23.27 -1.85 -17.81
C LEU A 257 22.65 -0.46 -17.75
N VAL A 258 22.26 0.06 -18.92
CA VAL A 258 21.22 1.09 -18.97
C VAL A 258 20.04 0.53 -18.18
N SER A 259 19.86 1.12 -17.01
CA SER A 259 18.74 0.97 -16.11
C SER A 259 17.46 0.84 -16.93
N LYS A 260 16.88 -0.36 -16.99
CA LYS A 260 15.44 -0.44 -17.20
C LYS A 260 14.86 0.17 -15.93
N PRO A 261 14.24 1.36 -15.99
CA PRO A 261 13.75 2.02 -14.79
C PRO A 261 12.78 1.05 -14.12
N SER A 262 13.09 0.65 -12.89
CA SER A 262 12.08 0.06 -12.02
C SER A 262 10.90 1.02 -11.98
N SER A 263 9.68 0.48 -11.95
CA SER A 263 8.41 1.24 -12.00
C SER A 263 8.34 2.39 -10.99
N LEU A 264 9.18 2.38 -9.95
CA LEU A 264 9.32 3.41 -8.93
C LEU A 264 10.21 4.59 -9.35
N SER A 265 11.27 4.37 -10.12
CA SER A 265 12.10 5.46 -10.67
C SER A 265 11.34 6.29 -11.71
N SER A 266 10.46 5.65 -12.49
CA SER A 266 9.52 6.34 -13.40
C SER A 266 8.56 7.28 -12.66
N LEU A 267 8.10 6.90 -11.46
CA LEU A 267 7.24 7.73 -10.61
C LEU A 267 7.99 8.94 -10.03
N SER A 268 9.25 8.75 -9.61
CA SER A 268 10.10 9.84 -9.12
C SER A 268 10.39 10.89 -10.20
N THR A 269 10.70 10.45 -11.43
CA THR A 269 10.92 11.35 -12.57
C THR A 269 9.63 12.06 -13.02
N THR A 270 8.49 11.37 -12.95
CA THR A 270 7.17 11.97 -13.26
C THR A 270 6.78 13.03 -12.23
N LEU A 271 7.00 12.77 -10.93
CA LEU A 271 6.77 13.77 -9.88
C LEU A 271 7.68 15.00 -10.02
N THR A 272 8.93 14.80 -10.41
CA THR A 272 9.89 15.90 -10.59
C THR A 272 9.54 16.76 -11.82
N ASN A 273 9.11 16.15 -12.92
CA ASN A 273 8.69 16.88 -14.13
C ASN A 273 7.33 17.59 -13.99
N CYS A 274 6.42 17.08 -13.17
CA CYS A 274 5.15 17.78 -12.89
C CYS A 274 5.34 19.06 -12.07
N PHE A 275 6.37 19.16 -11.23
CA PHE A 275 6.70 20.38 -10.49
C PHE A 275 7.39 21.46 -11.34
N LEU A 276 8.11 21.07 -12.40
CA LEU A 276 8.78 22.01 -13.30
C LEU A 276 7.87 22.62 -14.38
N CYS A 277 6.75 21.98 -14.71
CA CYS A 277 5.78 22.50 -15.68
C CYS A 277 4.70 23.44 -15.08
N SER A 278 4.74 23.72 -13.77
CA SER A 278 3.84 24.70 -13.11
C SER A 278 4.51 26.05 -12.83
N GLY A 279 5.66 26.30 -13.46
CA GLY A 279 6.48 27.49 -13.29
C GLY A 279 6.80 28.21 -14.59
N GLU A 280 5.82 28.35 -15.49
CA GLU A 280 5.75 29.40 -16.53
C GLU A 280 4.31 29.90 -16.66
#